data_AF-S7VPA2-F1
#
_entry.id   AF-S7VPA2-F1
#
_cell.length_a   1.000
_cell.length_b   1.000
_cell.length_c   1.000
_cell.angle_alpha   90.00
_cell.angle_beta   90.00
_cell.angle_gamma   90.00
#
_symmetry.space_group_name_H-M   'P 1'
#
loop_
_entity.id
_entity.type
_entity.pdbx_description
1 polymer ?
#
loop_
_entity_poly.entity_id
_entity_poly.type
_entity_poly.pdbx_seq_one_letter_code
_entity_poly.pdbx_strand_id
1 'polypeptide(L)' 'MVDTFDFQAEDFYIKNNYKVIGEIKDFPKGHRRIYFSKVLQ' A
#
# COMPACT_ATOMS: atom_id res chain seq x y z
N MET A 1 5.30 7.77 5.55
CA MET A 1 4.01 7.19 5.13
C MET A 1 3.91 7.34 3.63
N VAL A 2 3.49 6.30 2.91
CA VAL A 2 3.35 6.29 1.44
C VAL A 2 2.08 5.54 1.07
N ASP A 3 1.59 5.73 -0.15
CA ASP A 3 0.47 4.98 -0.68
C ASP A 3 0.75 4.49 -2.11
N THR A 4 0.07 3.42 -2.50
CA THR A 4 0.12 2.87 -3.86
C THR A 4 -1.20 2.18 -4.19
N PHE A 5 -1.42 1.86 -5.45
CA PHE A 5 -2.51 0.97 -5.86
C PHE A 5 -2.04 -0.48 -5.94
N ASP A 6 -2.98 -1.42 -5.76
CA ASP A 6 -2.76 -2.86 -5.93
C ASP A 6 -2.13 -3.23 -7.29
N PHE A 7 -2.49 -2.53 -8.37
CA PHE A 7 -1.92 -2.76 -9.71
C PHE A 7 -0.55 -2.11 -9.96
N GLN A 8 0.00 -1.36 -8.99
CA GLN A 8 1.29 -0.69 -9.15
C GLN A 8 2.43 -1.49 -8.51
N ALA A 9 2.47 -1.55 -7.18
CA ALA A 9 3.67 -2.02 -6.47
C ALA A 9 3.42 -2.51 -5.04
N GLU A 10 2.24 -3.08 -4.72
CA GLU A 10 1.92 -3.60 -3.37
C GLU A 10 3.03 -4.52 -2.84
N ASP A 11 3.46 -5.50 -3.65
CA ASP A 11 4.49 -6.47 -3.29
C ASP A 11 5.86 -5.84 -3.00
N PHE A 12 6.21 -4.72 -3.65
CA PHE A 12 7.48 -4.03 -3.41
C PHE A 12 7.54 -3.52 -1.98
N TYR A 13 6.47 -2.87 -1.50
CA TYR A 13 6.43 -2.32 -0.14
C TYR A 13 6.43 -3.43 0.92
N ILE A 14 5.67 -4.50 0.69
CA ILE A 14 5.63 -5.68 1.58
C ILE A 14 7.03 -6.29 1.71
N LYS A 15 7.73 -6.52 0.59
CA LYS A 15 9.10 -7.06 0.58
C LYS A 15 10.12 -6.15 1.27
N ASN A 16 9.85 -4.84 1.33
CA ASN A 16 10.72 -3.84 1.96
C ASN A 16 10.36 -3.53 3.42
N ASN A 17 9.60 -4.42 4.09
CA ASN A 17 9.17 -4.30 5.49
C ASN A 17 8.30 -3.07 5.79
N TYR A 18 7.53 -2.60 4.81
CA TYR A 18 6.43 -1.68 5.07
C TYR A 18 5.21 -2.46 5.57
N LYS A 19 4.42 -1.85 6.45
CA LYS A 19 3.16 -2.39 6.97
C LYS A 19 1.98 -1.61 6.42
N VAL A 20 0.93 -2.33 6.01
CA VAL A 20 -0.36 -1.71 5.66
C VAL A 20 -0.97 -1.10 6.91
N ILE A 21 -1.39 0.16 6.80
CA ILE A 21 -2.04 0.91 7.88
C ILE A 21 -3.46 1.36 7.50
N GLY A 22 -3.88 1.14 6.25
CA GLY A 22 -5.21 1.44 5.77
C GLY A 22 -5.36 1.11 4.30
N GLU A 23 -6.60 0.94 3.85
CA GLU A 23 -6.94 0.73 2.45
C GLU A 23 -8.29 1.39 2.11
N ILE A 24 -8.41 1.87 0.88
CA ILE A 24 -9.69 2.29 0.27
C ILE A 24 -10.00 1.28 -0.82
N LYS A 25 -11.11 0.57 -0.65
CA LYS A 25 -11.62 -0.41 -1.62
C LYS A 25 -12.39 0.29 -2.74
N ASP A 26 -12.39 -0.35 -3.91
CA ASP A 26 -13.08 0.12 -5.11
C ASP A 26 -12.67 1.54 -5.55
N PHE A 27 -11.38 1.85 -5.42
CA PHE A 27 -10.81 3.14 -5.79
C PHE A 27 -9.40 2.99 -6.42
N PRO A 28 -9.25 3.30 -7.73
CA PRO A 28 -10.31 3.49 -8.72
C PRO A 28 -11.17 2.22 -8.86
N LYS A 29 -12.32 2.31 -9.53
CA LYS A 29 -13.29 1.20 -9.63
C LYS A 29 -12.58 -0.12 -10.02
N GLY A 30 -12.79 -1.18 -9.25
CA GLY A 30 -12.17 -2.49 -9.43
C GLY A 30 -10.78 -2.66 -8.80
N HIS A 31 -10.24 -1.62 -8.16
CA HIS A 31 -8.93 -1.59 -7.53
C HIS A 31 -8.98 -1.12 -6.08
N ARG A 32 -7.86 -1.17 -5.39
CA ARG A 32 -7.71 -0.59 -4.04
C ARG A 32 -6.50 0.31 -3.93
N ARG A 33 -6.65 1.40 -3.17
CA ARG A 33 -5.55 2.26 -2.73
C ARG A 33 -5.11 1.82 -1.34
N ILE A 34 -3.83 1.60 -1.16
CA ILE A 34 -3.25 1.01 0.05
C ILE A 34 -2.25 1.99 0.65
N TYR A 35 -2.36 2.23 1.95
CA TYR A 35 -1.47 3.10 2.71
C TYR A 35 -0.49 2.27 3.53
N PHE A 36 0.78 2.66 3.48
CA PHE A 36 1.89 1.97 4.11
C PHE A 36 2.65 2.87 5.09
N SER A 37 3.14 2.26 6.17
CA SER A 37 4.13 2.85 7.07
C SER A 37 5.34 1.94 7.22
N LYS A 38 6.51 2.53 7.47
CA LYS A 38 7.72 1.80 7.83
C LYS A 38 8.38 2.55 8.98
N VAL A 39 8.73 1.80 10.01
CA VAL A 39 9.55 2.31 11.11
C VAL A 39 11.00 2.24 10.62
N LEU A 40 11.70 3.36 10.67
CA LEU A 40 13.14 3.41 10.43
C LEU A 40 13.83 3.20 11.77
N GLN A 41 14.83 2.31 11.81
CA GLN A 41 15.74 2.17 12.94
C GLN A 41 16.89 3.16 12.81
#